data_AF-A0A101DJI6-F1
#
_entry.id   AF-A0A101DJI6-F1
#
_cell.length_a   1.000
_cell.length_b   1.000
_cell.length_c   1.000
_cell.angle_alpha   90.00
_cell.angle_beta   90.00
_cell.angle_gamma   90.00
#
_symmetry.space_group_name_H-M   'P 1'
#
loop_
_entity.id
_entity.type
_entity.pdbx_description
1 polymer ?
#
loop_
_entity_poly.entity_id
_entity_poly.type
_entity_poly.pdbx_seq_one_letter_code
_entity_poly.pdbx_strand_id
1 'polypeptide(L)'
;MQKLSSGIEGLDKILKGGFIAKRAYLIAGGPGSGKTTLGLHFLEEGSKHKENCLFISLGEKEEQIRENAQNLGLQLKKVDFLDLSPESSYFTQMESYDIFSPAEVER
;
A
#
# COMPACT_ATOMS: atom_id res chain seq x y z
N MET A 1 0.79 -20.16 -19.64
CA MET A 1 1.39 -19.12 -18.77
C MET A 1 0.56 -19.09 -17.50
N GLN A 2 1.16 -19.23 -16.31
CA GLN A 2 0.41 -19.27 -15.06
C GLN A 2 -0.27 -17.92 -14.79
N LYS A 3 -1.53 -17.97 -14.40
CA LYS A 3 -2.35 -16.81 -14.05
C LYS A 3 -2.63 -16.80 -12.55
N LEU A 4 -2.64 -15.61 -11.95
CA LEU A 4 -2.96 -15.36 -10.56
C LEU A 4 -4.25 -14.54 -10.49
N SER A 5 -5.21 -15.02 -9.70
CA SER A 5 -6.46 -14.30 -9.41
C SER A 5 -6.14 -12.95 -8.79
N SER A 6 -6.89 -11.91 -9.16
CA SER A 6 -6.81 -10.60 -8.50
C SER A 6 -7.61 -10.57 -7.20
N GLY A 7 -8.39 -11.61 -6.90
CA GLY A 7 -9.39 -11.62 -5.84
C GLY A 7 -10.68 -10.87 -6.22
N ILE A 8 -10.78 -10.35 -7.45
CA ILE A 8 -11.92 -9.58 -7.95
C ILE A 8 -12.41 -10.22 -9.25
N GLU A 9 -13.54 -10.92 -9.19
CA GLU A 9 -14.09 -11.68 -10.32
C GLU A 9 -14.26 -10.83 -11.59
N GLY A 10 -14.76 -9.60 -11.46
CA GLY A 10 -14.95 -8.69 -12.58
C GLY A 10 -13.64 -8.31 -13.28
N LEU A 11 -12.58 -8.07 -12.50
CA LEU A 11 -11.26 -7.74 -13.04
C LEU A 11 -10.62 -8.97 -13.69
N ASP A 12 -10.75 -10.15 -13.08
CA ASP A 12 -10.21 -11.38 -13.65
C ASP A 12 -10.86 -11.74 -14.99
N LYS A 13 -12.16 -11.48 -15.16
CA LYS A 13 -12.84 -11.60 -16.45
C LYS A 13 -12.21 -10.69 -17.51
N ILE A 14 -11.97 -9.42 -17.18
CA ILE A 14 -11.32 -8.46 -18.10
C ILE A 14 -9.90 -8.89 -18.44
N LEU A 15 -9.14 -9.39 -17.45
CA LEU A 15 -7.75 -9.84 -17.62
C LEU A 15 -7.61 -11.26 -18.17
N LYS A 16 -8.74 -11.92 -18.50
CA LYS A 16 -8.81 -13.30 -18.99
C LYS A 16 -8.14 -14.29 -18.03
N GLY A 17 -8.60 -14.28 -16.78
CA GLY A 17 -8.14 -15.15 -15.69
C GLY A 17 -7.15 -14.49 -14.73
N GLY A 18 -7.03 -13.16 -14.72
CA GLY A 18 -6.20 -12.41 -13.77
C GLY A 18 -4.78 -12.07 -14.25
N PHE A 19 -3.89 -11.76 -13.31
CA PHE A 19 -2.52 -11.34 -13.54
C PHE A 19 -1.64 -12.50 -14.03
N ILE A 20 -0.57 -12.18 -14.74
CA ILE A 20 0.45 -13.15 -15.17
C ILE A 20 1.45 -13.30 -14.02
N ALA A 21 1.71 -14.53 -13.59
CA ALA A 21 2.65 -14.80 -12.51
C ALA A 21 4.08 -14.30 -12.82
N LYS A 22 4.85 -13.98 -11.77
CA LYS A 22 6.25 -13.52 -11.84
C LYS A 22 6.42 -12.22 -12.64
N ARG A 23 5.52 -11.25 -12.43
CA ARG A 23 5.57 -9.92 -13.03
C ARG A 23 5.25 -8.84 -12.00
N ALA A 24 5.77 -7.64 -12.26
CA ALA A 24 5.37 -6.43 -11.56
C ALA A 24 4.19 -5.77 -12.27
N TYR A 25 3.26 -5.23 -11.48
CA TYR A 25 2.09 -4.51 -11.95
C TYR A 25 2.02 -3.14 -11.27
N LEU A 26 1.69 -2.11 -12.06
CA LEU A 26 1.45 -0.76 -11.55
C LEU A 26 -0.04 -0.46 -11.63
N ILE A 27 -0.62 -0.06 -10.50
CA ILE A 27 -2.00 0.42 -10.42
C ILE A 27 -1.93 1.93 -10.19
N ALA A 28 -2.38 2.70 -11.18
CA ALA A 28 -2.36 4.16 -11.15
C ALA A 28 -3.77 4.73 -11.14
N GLY A 29 -3.98 5.83 -10.40
CA GLY A 29 -5.26 6.50 -10.29
C GLY A 29 -5.28 7.56 -9.19
N GLY A 30 -6.23 8.49 -9.26
CA GLY A 30 -6.37 9.59 -8.28
C GLY A 30 -6.71 9.12 -6.87
N PRO A 31 -6.66 10.01 -5.86
CA PRO A 31 -7.09 9.70 -4.49
C PRO A 31 -8.51 9.10 -4.48
N GLY A 32 -8.76 8.12 -3.61
CA GLY A 32 -10.07 7.47 -3.50
C GLY A 32 -10.44 6.49 -4.63
N SER A 33 -9.60 6.30 -5.67
CA SER A 33 -9.91 5.40 -6.79
C SER A 33 -9.82 3.90 -6.48
N GLY A 34 -9.64 3.50 -5.22
CA GLY A 34 -9.60 2.09 -4.80
C GLY A 34 -8.29 1.33 -5.03
N LYS A 35 -7.15 2.02 -5.24
CA LYS A 35 -5.83 1.37 -5.48
C LYS A 35 -5.43 0.41 -4.35
N THR A 36 -5.46 0.91 -3.12
CA THR A 36 -5.14 0.12 -1.93
C THR A 36 -6.11 -1.05 -1.81
N THR A 37 -7.40 -0.80 -1.94
CA THR A 37 -8.45 -1.84 -1.93
C THR A 37 -8.17 -2.98 -2.91
N LEU A 38 -7.82 -2.68 -4.16
CA LEU A 38 -7.45 -3.69 -5.14
C LEU A 38 -6.23 -4.52 -4.68
N GLY A 39 -5.20 -3.84 -4.16
CA GLY A 39 -4.02 -4.52 -3.59
C GLY A 39 -4.39 -5.44 -2.42
N LEU A 40 -5.32 -5.04 -1.56
CA LEU A 40 -5.79 -5.84 -0.44
C LEU A 40 -6.57 -7.08 -0.89
N HIS A 41 -7.40 -6.99 -1.93
CA HIS A 41 -8.05 -8.16 -2.53
C HIS A 41 -7.03 -9.16 -3.06
N PHE A 42 -5.99 -8.67 -3.74
CA PHE A 42 -4.92 -9.51 -4.26
C PHE A 42 -4.15 -10.23 -3.15
N LEU A 43 -3.84 -9.53 -2.05
CA LEU A 43 -3.16 -10.12 -0.90
C LEU A 43 -4.02 -11.12 -0.13
N GLU A 44 -5.32 -10.85 0.03
CA GLU A 44 -6.24 -11.81 0.62
C GLU A 44 -6.30 -13.09 -0.21
N GLU A 45 -6.34 -12.95 -1.54
CA GLU A 45 -6.38 -14.09 -2.46
C GLU A 45 -5.10 -14.94 -2.36
N GLY A 46 -3.91 -14.31 -2.35
CA GLY A 46 -2.64 -15.02 -2.14
C GLY A 46 -2.60 -15.73 -0.78
N SER A 47 -3.08 -15.07 0.28
CA SER A 47 -3.18 -15.64 1.64
C SER A 47 -4.11 -16.86 1.70
N LYS A 48 -5.26 -16.85 1.00
CA LYS A 48 -6.15 -18.03 0.86
C LYS A 48 -5.45 -19.21 0.19
N HIS A 49 -4.55 -18.93 -0.75
CA HIS A 49 -3.73 -19.93 -1.44
C HIS A 49 -2.46 -20.33 -0.68
N LYS A 50 -2.30 -19.86 0.57
CA LYS A 50 -1.13 -20.12 1.43
C LYS A 50 0.19 -19.61 0.83
N GLU A 51 0.13 -18.56 0.03
CA GLU A 51 1.31 -17.84 -0.44
C GLU A 51 1.85 -16.93 0.68
N ASN A 52 3.15 -16.63 0.61
CA ASN A 52 3.75 -15.63 1.50
C ASN A 52 3.42 -14.24 0.94
N CYS A 53 2.68 -13.46 1.71
CA CYS A 53 2.17 -12.16 1.30
C CYS A 53 2.76 -11.05 2.17
N LEU A 54 3.23 -9.97 1.54
CA LEU A 54 3.79 -8.80 2.22
C LEU A 54 3.10 -7.53 1.72
N PHE A 55 2.62 -6.72 2.65
CA PHE A 55 2.20 -5.35 2.38
C PHE A 55 3.28 -4.37 2.84
N ILE A 56 3.75 -3.52 1.94
CA ILE A 56 4.71 -2.45 2.29
C ILE A 56 3.97 -1.11 2.26
N SER A 57 3.92 -0.42 3.39
CA SER A 57 3.33 0.92 3.51
C SER A 57 4.41 2.01 3.49
N LEU A 58 4.04 3.20 3.01
CA LEU A 58 4.89 4.39 3.00
C LEU A 58 4.28 5.57 3.76
N GLY A 59 3.16 5.38 4.46
CA GLY A 59 2.51 6.49 5.16
C GLY A 59 1.24 6.16 5.93
N GLU A 60 0.63 5.00 5.69
CA GLU A 60 -0.55 4.54 6.44
C GLU A 60 -0.16 3.43 7.41
N LYS A 61 -0.57 3.53 8.67
CA LYS A 61 -0.22 2.55 9.71
C LYS A 61 -0.91 1.21 9.46
N GLU A 62 -0.24 0.12 9.83
CA GLU A 62 -0.77 -1.24 9.68
C GLU A 62 -2.17 -1.41 10.29
N GLU A 63 -2.40 -0.89 11.49
CA GLU A 63 -3.69 -1.03 12.19
C GLU A 63 -4.84 -0.45 11.36
N GLN A 64 -4.60 0.71 10.74
CA GLN A 64 -5.60 1.41 9.95
C GLN A 64 -5.89 0.67 8.63
N ILE A 65 -4.86 0.11 7.99
CA ILE A 65 -5.04 -0.71 6.79
C ILE A 65 -5.82 -1.98 7.12
N ARG A 66 -5.54 -2.63 8.26
CA ARG A 66 -6.26 -3.81 8.72
C ARG A 66 -7.72 -3.50 9.04
N GLU A 67 -8.00 -2.38 9.69
CA GLU A 67 -9.36 -1.92 9.96
C GLU A 67 -10.13 -1.66 8.66
N ASN A 68 -9.52 -0.93 7.72
CA ASN A 68 -10.08 -0.66 6.40
C ASN A 68 -10.38 -1.96 5.64
N ALA A 69 -9.48 -2.94 5.70
CA ALA A 69 -9.68 -4.25 5.11
C ALA A 69 -10.88 -4.98 5.72
N GLN A 70 -11.00 -4.99 7.05
CA GLN A 70 -12.11 -5.63 7.76
C GLN A 70 -13.46 -4.99 7.41
N ASN A 71 -13.52 -3.66 7.30
CA ASN A 71 -14.71 -2.93 6.88
C ASN A 71 -15.17 -3.29 5.45
N LEU A 72 -14.24 -3.76 4.60
CA LEU A 72 -14.51 -4.27 3.26
C LEU A 72 -14.79 -5.79 3.23
N GLY A 73 -14.80 -6.45 4.39
CA GLY A 73 -14.99 -7.89 4.52
C GLY A 73 -13.74 -8.73 4.20
N LEU A 74 -12.57 -8.10 4.10
CA LEU A 74 -11.30 -8.76 3.76
C LEU A 74 -10.54 -9.21 5.03
N GLN A 75 -9.90 -10.37 4.96
CA GLN A 75 -9.14 -10.96 6.07
C GLN A 75 -7.65 -11.09 5.75
N LEU A 76 -6.83 -10.23 6.36
CA LEU A 76 -5.37 -10.18 6.15
C LEU A 76 -4.56 -10.95 7.20
N LYS A 77 -5.12 -12.02 7.77
CA LYS A 77 -4.52 -12.73 8.94
C LYS A 77 -3.13 -13.32 8.70
N LYS A 78 -2.76 -13.63 7.45
CA LYS A 78 -1.46 -14.21 7.06
C LYS A 78 -0.68 -13.31 6.11
N VAL A 79 -0.93 -12.01 6.21
CA VAL A 79 -0.18 -11.00 5.46
C VAL A 79 0.74 -10.31 6.43
N ASP A 80 2.04 -10.37 6.13
CA ASP A 80 3.07 -9.63 6.85
C ASP A 80 3.02 -8.17 6.42
N PHE A 81 3.36 -7.26 7.33
CA PHE A 81 3.37 -5.83 7.08
C PHE A 81 4.77 -5.27 7.36
N LEU A 82 5.18 -4.35 6.48
CA LEU A 82 6.39 -3.57 6.64
C LEU A 82 6.02 -2.10 6.44
N ASP A 83 6.04 -1.34 7.51
CA ASP A 83 5.89 0.11 7.45
C ASP A 83 7.25 0.75 7.21
N LEU A 84 7.38 1.47 6.10
CA LEU A 84 8.55 2.26 5.73
C LEU A 84 8.26 3.77 5.76
N SER A 85 7.17 4.18 6.42
CA SER A 85 6.90 5.60 6.65
C SER A 85 8.02 6.23 7.49
N PRO A 86 8.40 7.49 7.18
CA PRO A 86 9.44 8.18 7.94
C PRO A 86 8.98 8.41 9.38
N GLU A 87 9.86 8.08 10.32
CA GLU A 87 9.67 8.37 11.73
C GLU A 87 9.58 9.88 11.97
N SER A 88 8.87 10.29 13.03
CA SER A 88 8.77 11.71 13.42
C SER A 88 10.13 12.41 13.57
N SER A 89 11.16 11.66 14.00
CA SER A 89 12.54 12.13 14.12
C SER A 89 13.18 12.54 12.80
N TYR A 90 12.75 11.98 11.67
CA TYR A 90 13.19 12.39 10.33
C TYR A 90 12.80 13.86 10.06
N PHE A 91 11.62 14.29 10.52
CA PHE A 91 11.15 15.66 10.36
C PHE A 91 11.77 16.62 11.38
N THR A 92 12.06 16.15 12.60
CA THR A 92 12.79 16.96 13.60
C THR A 92 14.24 17.24 13.18
N GLN A 93 14.88 16.32 12.44
CA GLN A 93 16.21 16.58 11.85
C GLN A 93 16.15 17.51 10.63
N MET A 94 14.97 17.69 10.03
CA MET A 94 14.69 18.72 9.02
C MET A 94 14.12 20.00 9.66
N GLU A 95 14.42 20.28 10.95
CA GLU A 95 14.22 21.63 11.49
C GLU A 95 14.93 22.65 10.59
N SER A 96 14.24 23.77 10.41
CA SER A 96 14.37 24.74 9.33
C SER A 96 15.81 25.07 8.93
N TYR A 97 16.10 24.99 7.63
CA TYR A 97 17.13 25.82 7.02
C TYR A 97 16.59 27.26 6.95
N ASP A 98 16.38 27.89 8.11
CA ASP A 98 16.26 29.34 8.20
C ASP A 98 17.66 29.88 7.86
N ILE A 99 17.87 30.16 6.57
CA ILE A 99 19.17 30.62 6.04
C ILE A 99 19.66 31.86 6.78
N PHE A 100 18.72 32.63 7.34
CA PHE A 100 18.99 33.82 8.12
C PHE A 100 18.00 33.90 9.29
N SER A 101 18.53 34.21 10.46
CA SER A 101 17.70 34.71 11.56
C SER A 101 17.05 36.03 11.15
N PRO A 102 15.84 36.38 11.66
CA PRO A 102 15.20 37.67 11.37
C PRO A 102 16.13 38.88 11.59
N ALA A 103 17.05 38.76 12.54
CA ALA A 103 18.06 39.78 12.88
C ALA A 103 19.13 40.01 11.79
N GLU A 104 19.29 39.10 10.82
CA GLU A 104 20.25 39.21 9.71
C GLU A 104 19.64 39.85 8.46
N VAL A 105 18.31 39.89 8.35
CA VAL A 105 17.58 40.48 7.21
C VAL A 105 17.21 41.94 7.47
N GLU A 106 17.09 42.37 8.73
CA GLU A 106 16.70 43.73 9.13
C GLU A 106 17.88 44.71 9.31
N ARG A 107 18.87 44.72 8.40
CA ARG A 107 19.93 45.76 8.36
C ARG A 107 19.82 46.70 7.17
#